data_AF-A0A0N0GCK1-F1
#
_entry.id   AF-A0A0N0GCK1-F1
#
_cell.length_a   1.000
_cell.length_b   1.000
_cell.length_c   1.000
_cell.angle_alpha   90.00
_cell.angle_beta   90.00
_cell.angle_gamma   90.00
#
_symmetry.space_group_name_H-M   'P 1'
#
loop_
_entity.id
_entity.type
_entity.pdbx_description
1 polymer ?
#
loop_
_entity_poly.entity_id
_entity_poly.type
_entity_poly.pdbx_seq_one_letter_code
_entity_poly.pdbx_strand_id
1 'polypeptide(L)'
;MEVIETWIGRSQSPEFPQMAAQHRTSTEALKTSYEAFKSTLASVYPDLADKKFGFTIEADGNLKATNSSGELSDADTKQLNTLLNASSGLKAAATTYRETAIDLVDADSPWSGSYLGRYNLTKENFASSLDLGALFIPKTSTPSKEQFDGMFFNQLAYKGVLHTQETEAAMLAARAAEKAAG
;
A
#
# COMPACT_ATOMS: atom_id res chain seq x y z
N MET A 1 5.05 -43.47 -8.39
CA MET A 1 5.77 -42.19 -8.60
C MET A 1 4.96 -41.14 -7.90
N GLU A 2 5.45 -40.61 -6.78
CA GLU A 2 4.90 -39.37 -6.25
C GLU A 2 5.30 -38.26 -7.20
N VAL A 3 4.30 -37.64 -7.85
CA VAL A 3 4.51 -36.40 -8.56
C VAL A 3 4.72 -35.35 -7.48
N ILE A 4 5.97 -34.98 -7.23
CA ILE A 4 6.26 -33.76 -6.47
C ILE A 4 5.87 -32.63 -7.43
N GLU A 5 4.62 -32.16 -7.33
CA GLU A 5 4.21 -30.91 -7.96
C GLU A 5 4.95 -29.78 -7.26
N THR A 6 6.17 -29.48 -7.71
CA THR A 6 6.90 -28.30 -7.27
C THR A 6 6.07 -27.09 -7.69
N TRP A 7 5.41 -26.45 -6.73
CA TRP A 7 4.69 -25.20 -6.95
C TRP A 7 5.69 -24.11 -7.33
N ILE A 8 5.66 -23.68 -8.59
CA ILE A 8 6.50 -22.60 -9.15
C ILE A 8 5.82 -21.22 -8.97
N GLY A 9 4.54 -21.21 -8.55
CA GLY A 9 3.68 -20.02 -8.48
C GLY A 9 3.07 -19.64 -9.82
N ARG A 10 2.06 -18.76 -9.79
CA ARG A 10 1.31 -18.33 -10.99
C ARG A 10 2.15 -17.57 -12.02
N SER A 11 1.76 -17.61 -13.29
CA SER A 11 2.29 -16.68 -14.31
C SER A 11 1.69 -15.29 -14.15
N GLN A 12 2.37 -14.26 -14.68
CA GLN A 12 1.85 -12.89 -14.69
C GLN A 12 0.56 -12.85 -15.51
N SER A 13 -0.48 -12.22 -14.97
CA SER A 13 -1.77 -12.08 -15.65
C SER A 13 -1.64 -11.24 -16.93
N PRO A 14 -2.35 -11.58 -18.01
CA PRO A 14 -2.51 -10.70 -19.18
C PRO A 14 -3.07 -9.31 -18.85
N GLU A 15 -3.79 -9.17 -17.73
CA GLU A 15 -4.37 -7.90 -17.27
C GLU A 15 -3.38 -7.02 -16.51
N PHE A 16 -2.16 -7.51 -16.21
CA PHE A 16 -1.15 -6.79 -15.45
C PHE A 16 -0.83 -5.39 -16.00
N PRO A 17 -0.67 -5.15 -17.32
CA PRO A 17 -0.40 -3.80 -17.83
C PRO A 17 -1.52 -2.80 -17.52
N GLN A 18 -2.77 -3.24 -17.52
CA GLN A 18 -3.92 -2.41 -17.17
C GLN A 18 -3.93 -2.09 -15.67
N MET A 19 -3.71 -3.10 -14.82
CA MET A 19 -3.65 -2.94 -13.37
C MET A 19 -2.47 -2.04 -12.94
N ALA A 20 -1.32 -2.17 -13.60
CA ALA A 20 -0.17 -1.28 -13.41
C ALA A 20 -0.48 0.17 -13.79
N ALA A 21 -1.21 0.41 -14.88
CA ALA A 21 -1.65 1.75 -15.26
C ALA A 21 -2.64 2.33 -14.23
N GLN A 22 -3.61 1.54 -13.76
CA GLN A 22 -4.57 1.94 -12.73
C GLN A 22 -3.88 2.26 -11.40
N HIS A 23 -2.93 1.42 -10.96
CA HIS A 23 -2.13 1.68 -9.76
C HIS A 23 -1.28 2.94 -9.90
N ARG A 24 -0.72 3.22 -11.08
CA ARG A 24 -0.02 4.48 -11.32
C ARG A 24 -0.95 5.69 -11.17
N THR A 25 -2.15 5.63 -11.75
CA THR A 25 -3.15 6.69 -11.62
C THR A 25 -3.60 6.90 -10.16
N SER A 26 -3.84 5.83 -9.41
CA SER A 26 -4.21 5.93 -8.00
C SER A 26 -3.06 6.48 -7.13
N THR A 27 -1.80 6.14 -7.46
CA THR A 27 -0.61 6.67 -6.79
C THR A 27 -0.53 8.19 -6.91
N GLU A 28 -0.74 8.74 -8.12
CA GLU A 28 -0.73 10.19 -8.32
C GLU A 28 -1.91 10.87 -7.60
N ALA A 29 -3.11 10.28 -7.65
CA ALA A 29 -4.29 10.80 -6.94
C ALA A 29 -4.10 10.81 -5.42
N LEU A 30 -3.49 9.75 -4.87
CA LEU A 30 -3.12 9.67 -3.46
C LEU A 30 -2.09 10.73 -3.09
N LYS A 31 -1.05 10.91 -3.92
CA LYS A 31 -0.03 11.94 -3.72
C LYS A 31 -0.65 13.33 -3.64
N THR A 32 -1.47 13.71 -4.62
CA THR A 32 -2.14 15.02 -4.66
C THR A 32 -3.02 15.23 -3.43
N SER A 33 -3.78 14.21 -3.02
CA SER A 33 -4.65 14.29 -1.84
C SER A 33 -3.85 14.42 -0.54
N TYR A 34 -2.70 13.75 -0.45
CA TYR A 34 -1.82 13.81 0.71
C TYR A 34 -1.08 15.15 0.81
N GLU A 35 -0.62 15.71 -0.31
CA GLU A 35 -0.03 17.06 -0.35
C GLU A 35 -1.05 18.12 0.07
N ALA A 36 -2.31 18.03 -0.39
CA ALA A 36 -3.39 18.91 0.04
C ALA A 36 -3.68 18.79 1.56
N PHE A 37 -3.68 17.56 2.08
CA PHE A 37 -3.80 17.31 3.53
C PHE A 37 -2.64 17.94 4.30
N LYS A 38 -1.37 17.72 3.89
CA LYS A 38 -0.19 18.31 4.53
C LYS A 38 -0.21 19.83 4.50
N SER A 39 -0.68 20.44 3.40
CA SER A 39 -0.83 21.89 3.29
C SER A 39 -1.85 22.45 4.29
N THR A 40 -3.01 21.79 4.42
CA THR A 40 -4.03 22.17 5.40
C THR A 40 -3.53 21.96 6.83
N LEU A 41 -2.84 20.84 7.09
CA LEU A 41 -2.24 20.54 8.39
C LEU A 41 -1.23 21.62 8.78
N ALA A 42 -0.35 22.05 7.87
CA ALA A 42 0.62 23.12 8.12
C ALA A 42 -0.04 24.47 8.43
N SER A 43 -1.20 24.76 7.83
CA SER A 43 -1.91 26.01 8.08
C SER A 43 -2.67 26.03 9.41
N VAL A 44 -3.18 24.88 9.87
CA VAL A 44 -4.10 24.81 11.04
C VAL A 44 -3.42 24.23 12.28
N TYR A 45 -2.48 23.31 12.09
CA TYR A 45 -1.74 22.61 13.15
C TYR A 45 -0.24 22.56 12.81
N PRO A 46 0.46 23.70 12.78
CA PRO A 46 1.87 23.77 12.39
C PRO A 46 2.76 22.83 13.22
N ASP A 47 2.54 22.75 14.55
CA ASP A 47 3.29 21.85 15.44
C ASP A 47 3.14 20.36 15.08
N LEU A 48 2.00 19.94 14.52
CA LEU A 48 1.81 18.57 14.02
C LEU A 48 2.38 18.40 12.62
N ALA A 49 2.34 19.45 11.79
CA ALA A 49 2.85 19.41 10.44
C ALA A 49 4.38 19.29 10.38
N ASP A 50 5.07 19.90 11.35
CA ASP A 50 6.52 19.88 11.52
C ASP A 50 7.04 18.53 12.03
N LYS A 51 6.18 17.72 12.66
CA LYS A 51 6.53 16.36 13.09
C LYS A 51 6.61 15.42 11.91
N LYS A 52 7.53 14.48 12.02
CA LYS A 52 7.69 13.38 11.08
C LYS A 52 6.68 12.26 11.39
N PHE A 53 5.74 12.05 10.48
CA PHE A 53 4.79 10.94 10.54
C PHE A 53 4.52 10.39 9.14
N GLY A 54 4.10 9.14 9.09
CA GLY A 54 3.49 8.56 7.90
C GLY A 54 2.01 8.26 8.18
N PHE A 55 1.38 7.53 7.27
CA PHE A 55 0.02 7.05 7.49
C PHE A 55 -0.23 5.79 6.67
N THR A 56 -1.29 5.08 7.02
CA THR A 56 -1.76 3.92 6.28
C THR A 56 -3.28 3.85 6.32
N ILE A 57 -3.85 2.84 5.64
CA ILE A 57 -5.27 2.54 5.63
C ILE A 57 -5.50 1.15 6.22
N GLU A 58 -6.38 1.09 7.23
CA GLU A 58 -6.79 -0.15 7.89
C GLU A 58 -7.84 -0.90 7.06
N ALA A 59 -8.10 -2.16 7.40
CA ALA A 59 -9.01 -3.03 6.64
C ALA A 59 -10.43 -2.42 6.52
N ASP A 60 -10.91 -1.78 7.58
CA ASP A 60 -12.20 -1.08 7.66
C ASP A 60 -12.25 0.23 6.84
N GLY A 61 -11.13 0.61 6.20
CA GLY A 61 -10.99 1.80 5.38
C GLY A 61 -10.64 3.07 6.16
N ASN A 62 -10.47 3.00 7.48
CA ASN A 62 -10.01 4.14 8.27
C ASN A 62 -8.52 4.40 8.05
N LEU A 63 -8.15 5.67 8.09
CA LEU A 63 -6.76 6.09 8.01
C LEU A 63 -6.14 6.11 9.40
N LYS A 64 -4.86 5.76 9.47
CA LYS A 64 -4.11 5.71 10.72
C LYS A 64 -2.72 6.29 10.52
N ALA A 65 -2.34 7.21 11.39
CA ALA A 65 -1.00 7.76 11.45
C ALA A 65 0.00 6.67 11.87
N THR A 66 1.17 6.68 11.25
CA THR A 66 2.31 5.83 11.63
C THR A 66 3.38 6.70 12.29
N ASN A 67 3.94 6.20 13.38
CA ASN A 67 4.93 6.91 14.20
C ASN A 67 6.32 6.26 14.09
N SER A 68 6.77 5.97 12.87
CA SER A 68 8.05 5.28 12.64
C SER A 68 9.27 6.07 13.11
N SER A 69 9.14 7.39 13.26
CA SER A 69 10.16 8.32 13.77
C SER A 69 10.20 8.41 15.31
N GLY A 70 9.12 8.02 15.99
CA GLY A 70 8.95 8.22 17.43
C GLY A 70 8.61 9.67 17.84
N GLU A 71 8.34 10.56 16.88
CA GLU A 71 8.06 11.99 17.16
C GLU A 71 6.62 12.27 17.60
N LEU A 72 5.69 11.35 17.38
CA LEU A 72 4.29 11.52 17.80
C LEU A 72 4.08 11.05 19.24
N SER A 73 3.48 11.91 20.06
CA SER A 73 2.83 11.48 21.30
C SER A 73 1.49 10.78 21.04
N ASP A 74 0.88 10.20 22.07
CA ASP A 74 -0.46 9.62 21.99
C ASP A 74 -1.52 10.68 21.60
N ALA A 75 -1.37 11.90 22.12
CA ALA A 75 -2.24 13.02 21.79
C ALA A 75 -2.09 13.43 20.31
N ASP A 76 -0.85 13.52 19.82
CA ASP A 76 -0.58 13.81 18.40
C ASP A 76 -1.15 12.74 17.49
N THR A 77 -0.95 11.46 17.85
CA THR A 77 -1.46 10.32 17.09
C THR A 77 -2.99 10.35 17.02
N LYS A 78 -3.67 10.61 18.14
CA LYS A 78 -5.13 10.70 18.18
C LYS A 78 -5.64 11.88 17.34
N GLN A 79 -4.96 13.03 17.40
CA GLN A 79 -5.32 14.20 16.62
C GLN A 79 -5.10 13.95 15.12
N LEU A 80 -3.97 13.38 14.71
CA LEU A 80 -3.70 13.02 13.32
C LEU A 80 -4.70 12.00 12.79
N ASN A 81 -5.06 10.96 13.54
CA ASN A 81 -6.08 10.00 13.13
C ASN A 81 -7.43 10.69 12.89
N THR A 82 -7.82 11.63 13.75
CA THR A 82 -9.04 12.42 13.58
C THR A 82 -9.00 13.25 12.29
N LEU A 83 -7.89 13.96 12.06
CA LEU A 83 -7.71 14.83 10.90
C LEU A 83 -7.62 14.04 9.57
N LEU A 84 -6.89 12.92 9.57
CA LEU A 84 -6.78 12.03 8.42
C LEU A 84 -8.16 11.52 8.01
N ASN A 85 -8.95 11.03 8.97
CA ASN A 85 -10.29 10.49 8.69
C ASN A 85 -11.35 11.56 8.38
N ALA A 86 -11.12 12.82 8.77
CA ALA A 86 -11.94 13.94 8.36
C ALA A 86 -11.72 14.34 6.88
N SER A 87 -10.58 13.97 6.29
CA SER A 87 -10.28 14.23 4.88
C SER A 87 -10.92 13.16 3.97
N SER A 88 -12.14 13.44 3.51
CA SER A 88 -12.88 12.53 2.62
C SER A 88 -12.12 12.22 1.32
N GLY A 89 -11.46 13.22 0.73
CA GLY A 89 -10.64 13.08 -0.47
C GLY A 89 -9.44 12.15 -0.26
N LEU A 90 -8.69 12.35 0.84
CA LEU A 90 -7.55 11.49 1.17
C LEU A 90 -8.00 10.05 1.47
N LYS A 91 -9.11 9.88 2.21
CA LYS A 91 -9.66 8.57 2.54
C LYS A 91 -10.09 7.80 1.29
N ALA A 92 -10.78 8.47 0.35
CA ALA A 92 -11.16 7.89 -0.92
C ALA A 92 -9.93 7.51 -1.77
N ALA A 93 -8.95 8.41 -1.88
CA ALA A 93 -7.73 8.16 -2.64
C ALA A 93 -6.90 7.00 -2.06
N ALA A 94 -6.77 6.91 -0.73
CA ALA A 94 -6.08 5.82 -0.05
C ALA A 94 -6.82 4.48 -0.20
N THR A 95 -8.15 4.51 -0.20
CA THR A 95 -8.98 3.32 -0.48
C THR A 95 -8.70 2.82 -1.90
N THR A 96 -8.83 3.69 -2.90
CA THR A 96 -8.55 3.33 -4.31
C THR A 96 -7.11 2.84 -4.48
N TYR A 97 -6.14 3.49 -3.83
CA TYR A 97 -4.74 3.06 -3.86
C TYR A 97 -4.55 1.66 -3.28
N ARG A 98 -5.19 1.34 -2.15
CA ARG A 98 -5.15 0.00 -1.55
C ARG A 98 -5.68 -1.05 -2.51
N GLU A 99 -6.86 -0.83 -3.08
CA GLU A 99 -7.47 -1.80 -4.00
C GLU A 99 -6.58 -2.04 -5.23
N THR A 100 -6.10 -0.97 -5.88
CA THR A 100 -5.26 -1.16 -7.08
C THR A 100 -3.85 -1.68 -6.77
N ALA A 101 -3.33 -1.47 -5.56
CA ALA A 101 -2.08 -2.09 -5.12
C ALA A 101 -2.24 -3.59 -4.89
N ILE A 102 -3.37 -4.03 -4.31
CA ILE A 102 -3.73 -5.45 -4.20
C ILE A 102 -3.85 -6.07 -5.59
N ASP A 103 -4.62 -5.46 -6.49
CA ASP A 103 -4.77 -5.92 -7.87
C ASP A 103 -3.43 -6.07 -8.60
N LEU A 104 -2.53 -5.09 -8.43
CA LEU A 104 -1.20 -5.11 -9.03
C LEU A 104 -0.36 -6.29 -8.52
N VAL A 105 -0.35 -6.52 -7.21
CA VAL A 105 0.39 -7.62 -6.58
C VAL A 105 -0.19 -8.97 -7.02
N ASP A 106 -1.51 -9.10 -7.00
CA ASP A 106 -2.21 -10.33 -7.39
C ASP A 106 -2.02 -10.67 -8.87
N ALA A 107 -1.93 -9.66 -9.74
CA ALA A 107 -1.70 -9.87 -11.17
C ALA A 107 -0.25 -10.16 -11.56
N ASP A 108 0.72 -9.88 -10.70
CA ASP A 108 2.13 -10.14 -11.01
C ASP A 108 2.53 -11.61 -10.78
N SER A 109 3.69 -11.99 -11.30
CA SER A 109 4.29 -13.32 -11.09
C SER A 109 5.30 -13.31 -9.94
N PRO A 110 5.44 -14.41 -9.18
CA PRO A 110 6.54 -14.60 -8.23
C PRO A 110 7.89 -14.90 -8.90
N TRP A 111 7.93 -15.26 -10.19
CA TRP A 111 9.13 -15.73 -10.90
C TRP A 111 9.40 -15.00 -12.22
N SER A 112 8.54 -14.05 -12.60
CA SER A 112 8.69 -13.17 -13.75
C SER A 112 8.05 -11.81 -13.45
N GLY A 113 8.19 -10.82 -14.34
CA GLY A 113 7.63 -9.48 -14.10
C GLY A 113 8.41 -8.68 -13.05
N SER A 114 7.70 -8.08 -12.10
CA SER A 114 8.30 -7.25 -11.03
C SER A 114 8.56 -8.03 -9.74
N TYR A 115 8.32 -9.35 -9.74
CA TYR A 115 8.41 -10.22 -8.57
C TYR A 115 7.49 -9.82 -7.42
N LEU A 116 6.44 -9.04 -7.69
CA LEU A 116 5.43 -8.67 -6.69
C LEU A 116 4.53 -9.87 -6.39
N GLY A 117 4.37 -10.80 -7.33
CA GLY A 117 3.45 -11.93 -7.18
C GLY A 117 3.85 -12.93 -6.11
N ARG A 118 5.04 -12.77 -5.50
CA ARG A 118 5.47 -13.54 -4.33
C ARG A 118 4.81 -13.09 -3.02
N TYR A 119 4.21 -11.90 -2.99
CA TYR A 119 3.57 -11.35 -1.80
C TYR A 119 2.06 -11.55 -1.86
N ASN A 120 1.46 -11.81 -0.70
CA ASN A 120 0.03 -11.84 -0.48
C ASN A 120 -0.37 -10.53 0.21
N LEU A 121 -0.74 -9.51 -0.57
CA LEU A 121 -1.18 -8.22 -0.04
C LEU A 121 -2.71 -8.23 0.06
N THR A 122 -3.26 -8.04 1.26
CA THR A 122 -4.71 -8.07 1.50
C THR A 122 -5.13 -6.83 2.29
N LYS A 123 -6.45 -6.60 2.43
CA LYS A 123 -6.95 -5.46 3.23
C LYS A 123 -6.53 -5.56 4.70
N GLU A 124 -6.43 -6.78 5.21
CA GLU A 124 -6.11 -7.11 6.60
C GLU A 124 -4.65 -6.82 6.94
N ASN A 125 -3.72 -7.10 6.02
CA ASN A 125 -2.29 -6.90 6.26
C ASN A 125 -1.74 -5.58 5.67
N PHE A 126 -2.52 -4.87 4.85
CA PHE A 126 -2.09 -3.65 4.18
C PHE A 126 -1.47 -2.63 5.13
N ALA A 127 -2.15 -2.35 6.25
CA ALA A 127 -1.71 -1.39 7.25
C ALA A 127 -0.36 -1.75 7.89
N SER A 128 -0.07 -3.04 8.03
CA SER A 128 1.22 -3.52 8.54
C SER A 128 2.31 -3.56 7.47
N SER A 129 1.94 -3.69 6.19
CA SER A 129 2.88 -3.83 5.10
C SER A 129 3.31 -2.50 4.47
N LEU A 130 2.43 -1.49 4.47
CA LEU A 130 2.66 -0.24 3.74
C LEU A 130 2.40 1.00 4.59
N ASP A 131 3.39 1.89 4.59
CA ASP A 131 3.28 3.30 4.98
C ASP A 131 3.12 4.13 3.71
N LEU A 132 1.92 4.69 3.52
CA LEU A 132 1.55 5.49 2.37
C LEU A 132 2.24 6.85 2.38
N GLY A 133 2.53 7.41 3.55
CA GLY A 133 3.28 8.66 3.68
C GLY A 133 4.71 8.52 3.18
N ALA A 134 5.32 7.36 3.43
CA ALA A 134 6.69 7.07 3.02
C ALA A 134 6.89 6.98 1.49
N LEU A 135 5.81 6.73 0.73
CA LEU A 135 5.84 6.69 -0.74
C LEU A 135 6.20 8.04 -1.36
N PHE A 136 5.91 9.14 -0.65
CA PHE A 136 5.97 10.50 -1.18
C PHE A 136 7.10 11.34 -0.58
N ILE A 137 8.05 10.70 0.11
CA ILE A 137 9.24 11.41 0.59
C ILE A 137 9.98 11.98 -0.65
N PRO A 138 10.16 13.32 -0.74
CA PRO A 138 10.72 13.96 -1.92
C PRO A 138 12.08 13.37 -2.27
N LYS A 139 12.28 12.90 -3.50
CA LYS A 139 13.53 12.22 -3.92
C LYS A 139 14.68 13.21 -4.09
N THR A 140 15.85 12.80 -3.64
CA THR A 140 17.14 13.48 -3.85
C THR A 140 18.00 12.73 -4.87
N SER A 141 19.07 13.35 -5.36
CA SER A 141 20.00 12.73 -6.34
C SER A 141 20.62 11.42 -5.84
N THR A 142 20.90 11.35 -4.54
CA THR A 142 21.22 10.11 -3.83
C THR A 142 20.11 9.84 -2.83
N PRO A 143 19.33 8.76 -2.98
CA PRO A 143 18.30 8.41 -2.01
C PRO A 143 18.90 8.08 -0.63
N SER A 144 18.37 8.71 0.40
CA SER A 144 18.55 8.34 1.80
C SER A 144 17.94 6.97 2.08
N LYS A 145 18.35 6.35 3.19
CA LYS A 145 17.76 5.08 3.65
C LYS A 145 16.24 5.17 3.77
N GLU A 146 15.71 6.29 4.25
CA GLU A 146 14.28 6.47 4.43
C GLU A 146 13.53 6.53 3.09
N GLN A 147 14.06 7.25 2.10
CA GLN A 147 13.48 7.28 0.76
C GLN A 147 13.54 5.90 0.11
N PHE A 148 14.63 5.16 0.33
CA PHE A 148 14.78 3.80 -0.17
C PHE A 148 13.77 2.85 0.49
N ASP A 149 13.71 2.83 1.81
CA ASP A 149 12.81 1.98 2.58
C ASP A 149 11.34 2.33 2.32
N GLY A 150 11.03 3.60 2.02
CA GLY A 150 9.69 4.07 1.68
C GLY A 150 9.18 3.65 0.31
N MET A 151 10.03 3.13 -0.58
CA MET A 151 9.59 2.63 -1.89
C MET A 151 8.67 1.42 -1.74
N PHE A 152 7.58 1.37 -2.52
CA PHE A 152 6.56 0.31 -2.46
C PHE A 152 7.13 -1.12 -2.39
N PHE A 153 8.01 -1.48 -3.34
CA PHE A 153 8.63 -2.81 -3.38
C PHE A 153 9.47 -3.11 -2.12
N ASN A 154 10.20 -2.11 -1.61
CA ASN A 154 11.05 -2.29 -0.44
C ASN A 154 10.22 -2.43 0.84
N GLN A 155 9.11 -1.71 0.96
CA GLN A 155 8.17 -1.90 2.06
C GLN A 155 7.61 -3.32 2.07
N LEU A 156 7.19 -3.85 0.91
CA LEU A 156 6.78 -5.26 0.79
C LEU A 156 7.94 -6.22 1.11
N ALA A 157 9.16 -5.92 0.70
CA ALA A 157 10.32 -6.76 1.00
C ALA A 157 10.62 -6.87 2.49
N TYR A 158 10.37 -5.81 3.26
CA TYR A 158 10.63 -5.78 4.70
C TYR A 158 9.43 -6.19 5.55
N LYS A 159 8.20 -5.92 5.09
CA LYS A 159 6.97 -6.00 5.90
C LYS A 159 5.84 -6.79 5.24
N GLY A 160 6.02 -7.23 3.99
CA GLY A 160 5.02 -7.96 3.23
C GLY A 160 4.89 -9.41 3.70
N VAL A 161 3.68 -9.94 3.60
CA VAL A 161 3.40 -11.37 3.79
C VAL A 161 3.66 -12.09 2.48
N LEU A 162 4.34 -13.24 2.50
CA LEU A 162 4.58 -14.05 1.30
C LEU A 162 3.36 -14.92 0.98
N HIS A 163 3.17 -15.23 -0.31
CA HIS A 163 2.22 -16.26 -0.71
C HIS A 163 2.68 -17.64 -0.23
N THR A 164 1.71 -18.43 0.20
CA THR A 164 1.79 -19.90 0.26
C THR A 164 0.94 -20.46 -0.87
N GLN A 165 1.06 -21.76 -1.13
CA GLN A 165 0.18 -22.43 -2.09
C GLN A 165 -1.30 -22.25 -1.74
N GLU A 166 -1.65 -22.28 -0.44
CA GLU A 166 -3.02 -22.09 0.04
C GLU A 166 -3.51 -20.66 -0.22
N THR A 167 -2.71 -19.64 0.09
CA THR A 167 -3.15 -18.25 -0.10
C THR A 167 -3.21 -17.87 -1.58
N GLU A 168 -2.35 -18.43 -2.43
CA GLU A 168 -2.46 -18.26 -3.89
C GLU A 168 -3.72 -18.92 -4.43
N ALA A 169 -4.03 -20.16 -4.00
CA ALA A 169 -5.26 -20.85 -4.42
C ALA A 169 -6.52 -20.09 -3.97
N ALA A 170 -6.54 -19.56 -2.75
CA ALA A 170 -7.64 -18.76 -2.24
C ALA A 170 -7.84 -17.46 -3.05
N MET A 171 -6.75 -16.75 -3.37
CA MET A 171 -6.81 -15.54 -4.21
C MET A 171 -7.34 -15.85 -5.62
N LEU A 172 -6.87 -16.93 -6.25
CA LEU A 172 -7.34 -17.34 -7.57
C LEU A 172 -8.83 -17.71 -7.56
N ALA A 173 -9.29 -18.41 -6.51
CA ALA A 173 -10.71 -18.73 -6.34
C ALA A 173 -11.57 -17.47 -6.16
N ALA A 174 -11.11 -16.50 -5.37
CA ALA A 174 -11.80 -15.23 -5.19
C ALA A 174 -11.93 -14.47 -6.53
N ARG A 175 -10.84 -14.36 -7.29
CA ARG A 175 -10.84 -13.70 -8.62
C ARG A 175 -11.77 -14.40 -9.62
N ALA A 176 -11.82 -15.73 -9.59
CA ALA A 176 -12.73 -16.50 -10.43
C ALA A 176 -14.21 -16.23 -10.07
N ALA A 177 -14.52 -16.11 -8.77
CA ALA A 177 -15.87 -15.77 -8.32
C ALA A 177 -16.27 -14.35 -8.70
N GLU A 178 -15.37 -13.37 -8.62
CA GLU A 178 -15.63 -11.99 -9.07
C GLU A 178 -15.90 -11.93 -10.58
N LYS A 179 -15.09 -12.63 -11.39
CA LYS A 179 -15.32 -12.73 -12.85
C LYS A 179 -16.65 -13.40 -13.20
N ALA A 180 -17.18 -14.29 -12.35
CA ALA A 180 -18.46 -14.94 -12.58
C ALA A 180 -19.67 -14.07 -12.16
N ALA A 181 -19.43 -13.03 -11.35
CA ALA A 181 -20.48 -12.15 -10.82
C ALA A 181 -20.68 -10.86 -11.64
N GLY A 182 -19.74 -10.51 -12.53
CA GLY A 182 -19.80 -9.36 -13.43
C GLY A 182 -20.22 -9.73 -14.84
#